data_AF-A0A2V4DZS2-F1
#
_entry.id   AF-A0A2V4DZS2-F1
#
_cell.length_a   1.000
_cell.length_b   1.000
_cell.length_c   1.000
_cell.angle_alpha   90.00
_cell.angle_beta   90.00
_cell.angle_gamma   90.00
#
_symmetry.space_group_name_H-M   'P 1'
#
loop_
_entity.id
_entity.type
_entity.pdbx_description
1 polymer ?
#
loop_
_entity_poly.entity_id
_entity_poly.type
_entity_poly.pdbx_seq_one_letter_code
_entity_poly.pdbx_strand_id
1 'polypeptide(L)'
;MDQGIAIVIGAIIGASISGFIAWLVSKNNLKAVELTTIATIEAQSKILQADLERTGQEIKAKIGIEVLSKNRQEWINLLRKEIYDVVIIRVKLNEQILNESYTTEVLKTYVLKIQEKVAFLSLLLNPTEEHHIDLLLLLEEMERTIRNYNDELLLYISQKNTVNDINNALNNFDNTVTKIQKQAQIILKTEWNRVKEGI
;
A
#
# COMPACT_ATOMS: atom_id res chain seq x y z
N MET A 1 62.91 26.26 78.36
CA MET A 1 62.88 26.80 76.98
C MET A 1 61.86 26.01 76.15
N ASP A 2 60.77 25.53 76.79
CA ASP A 2 60.06 24.33 76.33
C ASP A 2 58.64 24.60 75.80
N GLN A 3 58.07 25.77 76.09
CA GLN A 3 56.72 26.11 75.64
C GLN A 3 56.65 26.42 74.13
N GLY A 4 57.70 27.03 73.56
CA GLY A 4 57.74 27.34 72.13
C GLY A 4 57.84 26.10 71.24
N ILE A 5 58.58 25.08 71.67
CA ILE A 5 58.73 23.81 70.95
C ILE A 5 57.40 23.04 70.96
N ALA A 6 56.70 23.00 72.10
CA ALA A 6 55.40 22.33 72.21
C ALA A 6 54.32 22.96 71.31
N ILE A 7 54.29 24.29 71.18
CA ILE A 7 53.33 25.00 70.33
C ILE A 7 53.62 24.72 68.84
N VAL A 8 54.89 24.74 68.43
CA VAL A 8 55.28 24.46 67.04
C VAL A 8 54.99 23.00 66.67
N ILE A 9 55.29 22.05 67.56
CA ILE A 9 54.96 20.63 67.36
C ILE A 9 53.45 20.42 67.29
N GLY A 10 52.67 21.06 68.18
CA GLY A 10 51.21 21.00 68.16
C GLY A 10 50.60 21.56 66.86
N ALA A 11 51.12 22.67 66.35
CA ALA A 11 50.68 23.28 65.10
C ALA A 11 50.99 22.41 63.88
N ILE A 12 52.18 21.79 63.82
CA ILE A 12 52.58 20.88 62.74
C ILE A 12 51.71 19.62 62.74
N ILE A 13 51.47 19.02 63.91
CA ILE A 13 50.61 17.82 64.03
C ILE A 13 49.16 18.16 63.66
N GLY A 14 48.63 19.28 64.13
CA GLY A 14 47.27 19.73 63.81
C GLY A 14 47.06 19.99 62.31
N ALA A 15 48.01 20.65 61.65
CA ALA A 15 47.97 20.90 60.20
C ALA A 15 48.10 19.59 59.39
N SER A 16 48.93 18.65 59.86
CA SER A 16 49.14 17.35 59.19
C SER A 16 47.90 16.46 59.26
N ILE A 17 47.24 16.39 60.41
CA ILE A 17 45.98 15.64 60.60
C ILE A 17 44.86 16.28 59.76
N SER A 18 44.75 17.60 59.80
CA SER A 18 43.74 18.32 59.01
C SER A 18 43.94 18.14 57.50
N GLY A 19 45.19 18.19 57.02
CA GLY A 19 45.55 17.91 55.64
C GLY A 19 45.26 16.46 55.22
N PHE A 20 45.52 15.49 56.10
CA PHE A 20 45.21 14.08 55.84
C PHE A 20 43.71 13.80 55.79
N ILE A 21 42.93 14.40 56.68
CA ILE A 21 41.45 14.31 56.66
C ILE A 21 40.90 14.95 55.38
N ALA A 22 41.39 16.14 55.01
CA ALA A 22 40.99 16.80 53.77
C ALA A 22 41.33 15.97 52.52
N TRP A 23 42.50 15.31 52.51
CA TRP A 23 42.91 14.40 51.44
C TRP A 23 42.02 13.15 51.36
N LEU A 24 41.70 12.52 52.49
CA LEU A 24 40.78 11.37 52.55
C LEU A 24 39.38 11.74 52.04
N VAL A 25 38.85 12.89 52.47
CA VAL A 25 37.54 13.40 52.02
C VAL A 25 37.58 13.71 50.52
N SER A 26 38.63 14.35 50.02
CA SER A 26 38.79 14.65 48.58
C SER A 26 38.86 13.37 47.73
N LYS A 27 39.60 12.36 48.16
CA LYS A 27 39.73 11.08 47.46
C LYS A 27 38.41 10.30 47.41
N ASN A 28 37.64 10.32 48.49
CA ASN A 28 36.32 9.68 48.52
C ASN A 28 35.30 10.42 47.65
N ASN A 29 35.33 11.76 47.64
CA ASN A 29 34.47 12.57 46.76
C ASN A 29 34.81 12.36 45.28
N LEU A 30 36.09 12.26 44.91
CA LEU A 30 36.51 11.99 43.53
C LEU A 30 35.98 10.63 43.03
N LYS A 31 36.08 9.57 43.85
CA LYS A 31 35.51 8.25 43.50
C LYS A 31 33.99 8.28 43.36
N ALA A 32 33.30 9.02 44.23
CA ALA A 32 31.86 9.18 44.12
C ALA A 32 31.47 9.91 42.83
N VAL A 33 32.19 10.98 42.46
CA VAL A 33 32.00 11.70 41.20
C VAL A 33 32.25 10.78 40.00
N GLU A 34 33.32 10.00 40.01
CA GLU A 34 33.65 9.05 38.94
C GLU A 34 32.55 7.98 38.76
N LEU A 35 32.08 7.37 39.85
CA LEU A 35 30.98 6.40 39.83
C LEU A 35 29.68 7.03 39.31
N THR A 36 29.33 8.23 39.76
CA THR A 36 28.14 8.94 39.26
C THR A 36 28.27 9.31 37.79
N THR A 37 29.46 9.67 37.33
CA THR A 37 29.73 10.00 35.92
C THR A 37 29.59 8.76 35.03
N ILE A 38 30.19 7.63 35.44
CA ILE A 38 30.05 6.35 34.74
C ILE A 38 28.59 5.93 34.68
N ALA A 39 27.87 5.95 35.80
CA ALA A 39 26.44 5.61 35.83
C ALA A 39 25.61 6.54 34.94
N THR A 40 25.94 7.84 34.88
CA THR A 40 25.27 8.80 34.00
C THR A 40 25.54 8.51 32.53
N ILE A 41 26.80 8.20 32.17
CA ILE A 41 27.20 7.83 30.80
C ILE A 41 26.50 6.53 30.38
N GLU A 42 26.45 5.52 31.25
CA GLU A 42 25.74 4.26 30.95
C GLU A 42 24.24 4.48 30.77
N ALA A 43 23.62 5.30 31.61
CA ALA A 43 22.21 5.66 31.47
C ALA A 43 21.94 6.39 30.14
N GLN A 44 22.79 7.36 29.79
CA GLN A 44 22.69 8.07 28.50
C GLN A 44 22.91 7.13 27.31
N SER A 45 23.89 6.22 27.38
CA SER A 45 24.13 5.22 26.33
C SER A 45 22.92 4.32 26.12
N LYS A 46 22.26 3.87 27.19
CA LYS A 46 21.03 3.05 27.10
C LYS A 46 19.88 3.83 26.48
N ILE A 47 19.70 5.10 26.85
CA ILE A 47 18.68 5.97 26.25
C ILE A 47 18.95 6.15 24.75
N LEU A 48 20.19 6.43 24.38
CA LEU A 48 20.58 6.60 22.97
C LEU A 48 20.31 5.34 22.16
N GLN A 49 20.65 4.16 22.69
CA GLN A 49 20.43 2.90 22.02
C GLN A 49 18.93 2.61 21.84
N ALA A 50 18.12 2.85 22.87
CA ALA A 50 16.66 2.70 22.77
C ALA A 50 16.04 3.68 21.76
N ASP A 51 16.54 4.91 21.69
CA ASP A 51 16.05 5.90 20.73
C ASP A 51 16.43 5.56 19.29
N LEU A 52 17.63 4.98 19.09
CA LEU A 52 18.12 4.53 17.79
C LEU A 52 17.35 3.30 17.28
N GLU A 53 17.03 2.36 18.17
CA GLU A 53 16.16 1.21 17.88
C GLU A 53 14.73 1.68 17.54
N ARG A 54 14.15 2.58 18.34
CA ARG A 54 12.84 3.18 18.09
C ARG A 54 12.79 3.87 16.72
N THR A 55 13.75 4.75 16.45
CA THR A 55 13.87 5.45 15.16
C THR A 55 14.04 4.46 14.00
N GLY A 56 14.84 3.42 14.19
CA GLY A 56 15.02 2.37 13.19
C GLY A 56 13.72 1.61 12.87
N GLN A 57 12.90 1.32 13.88
CA GLN A 57 11.59 0.69 13.69
C GLN A 57 10.60 1.64 13.00
N GLU A 58 10.56 2.91 13.38
CA GLU A 58 9.72 3.93 12.75
C GLU A 58 10.07 4.13 11.26
N ILE A 59 11.35 4.15 10.92
CA ILE A 59 11.82 4.24 9.52
C ILE A 59 11.37 3.01 8.73
N LYS A 60 11.54 1.79 9.28
CA LYS A 60 11.09 0.56 8.63
C LYS A 60 9.59 0.54 8.40
N ALA A 61 8.81 0.98 9.39
CA ALA A 61 7.36 1.08 9.27
C ALA A 61 6.96 2.08 8.17
N LYS A 62 7.59 3.26 8.13
CA LYS A 62 7.36 4.27 7.08
C LYS A 62 7.70 3.75 5.68
N ILE A 63 8.85 3.09 5.51
CA ILE A 63 9.24 2.47 4.23
C ILE A 63 8.22 1.39 3.83
N GLY A 64 7.78 0.56 4.78
CA GLY A 64 6.76 -0.46 4.53
C GLY A 64 5.45 0.13 4.02
N ILE A 65 4.96 1.21 4.66
CA ILE A 65 3.76 1.95 4.25
C ILE A 65 3.95 2.57 2.86
N GLU A 66 5.10 3.17 2.58
CA GLU A 66 5.39 3.78 1.28
C GLU A 66 5.39 2.74 0.14
N VAL A 67 6.04 1.59 0.37
CA VAL A 67 6.07 0.48 -0.61
C VAL A 67 4.67 -0.07 -0.85
N LEU A 68 3.88 -0.28 0.21
CA LEU A 68 2.50 -0.74 0.10
C LEU A 68 1.64 0.26 -0.68
N SER A 69 1.75 1.55 -0.34
CA SER A 69 1.02 2.63 -1.01
C SER A 69 1.35 2.69 -2.50
N LYS A 70 2.64 2.57 -2.86
CA LYS A 70 3.09 2.54 -4.26
C LYS A 70 2.52 1.33 -5.02
N ASN A 71 2.65 0.13 -4.44
CA ASN A 71 2.14 -1.10 -5.07
C ASN A 71 0.61 -1.02 -5.27
N ARG A 72 -0.12 -0.49 -4.28
CA ARG A 72 -1.58 -0.30 -4.36
C ARG A 72 -1.94 0.74 -5.43
N GLN A 73 -1.20 1.83 -5.56
CA GLN A 73 -1.40 2.81 -6.64
C GLN A 73 -1.14 2.23 -8.03
N GLU A 74 -0.09 1.42 -8.19
CA GLU A 74 0.19 0.71 -9.45
C GLU A 74 -0.95 -0.24 -9.80
N TRP A 75 -1.43 -1.02 -8.81
CA TRP A 75 -2.59 -1.90 -8.97
C TRP A 75 -3.87 -1.12 -9.35
N ILE A 76 -4.16 0.03 -8.70
CA ILE A 76 -5.31 0.90 -9.03
C ILE A 76 -5.23 1.36 -10.49
N ASN A 77 -4.05 1.79 -10.94
CA ASN A 77 -3.83 2.29 -12.30
C ASN A 77 -3.99 1.17 -13.33
N LEU A 78 -3.48 -0.02 -13.02
CA LEU A 78 -3.67 -1.21 -13.85
C LEU A 78 -5.15 -1.58 -13.96
N LEU A 79 -5.88 -1.65 -12.84
CA LEU A 79 -7.32 -1.93 -12.86
C LEU A 79 -8.08 -0.90 -13.71
N ARG A 80 -7.78 0.39 -13.57
CA ARG A 80 -8.41 1.46 -14.38
C ARG A 80 -8.17 1.25 -15.87
N LYS A 81 -6.94 0.90 -16.26
CA LYS A 81 -6.57 0.64 -17.65
C LYS A 81 -7.31 -0.58 -18.21
N GLU A 82 -7.35 -1.68 -17.48
CA GLU A 82 -7.98 -2.91 -17.96
C GLU A 82 -9.50 -2.77 -18.07
N ILE A 83 -10.14 -2.05 -17.14
CA ILE A 83 -11.57 -1.70 -17.26
C ILE A 83 -11.83 -0.78 -18.45
N TYR A 84 -10.93 0.18 -18.72
CA TYR A 84 -11.03 1.02 -19.92
C TYR A 84 -10.93 0.19 -21.21
N ASP A 85 -10.00 -0.76 -21.27
CA ASP A 85 -9.85 -1.64 -22.44
C ASP A 85 -11.11 -2.48 -22.69
N VAL A 86 -11.77 -2.97 -21.63
CA VAL A 86 -13.08 -3.65 -21.71
C VAL A 86 -14.15 -2.75 -22.34
N VAL A 87 -14.22 -1.49 -21.92
CA VAL A 87 -15.15 -0.50 -22.49
C VAL A 87 -14.83 -0.24 -23.97
N ILE A 88 -13.56 -0.15 -24.33
CA ILE A 88 -13.13 0.08 -25.72
C ILE A 88 -13.46 -1.10 -26.64
N ILE A 89 -13.36 -2.34 -26.15
CA ILE A 89 -13.79 -3.54 -26.87
C ILE A 89 -15.26 -3.39 -27.31
N ARG A 90 -16.15 -2.96 -26.40
CA ARG A 90 -17.55 -2.66 -26.74
C ARG A 90 -17.65 -1.61 -27.82
N VAL A 91 -16.99 -0.47 -27.64
CA VAL A 91 -17.12 0.67 -28.57
C VAL A 91 -16.75 0.25 -29.99
N LYS A 92 -15.63 -0.49 -30.13
CA LYS A 92 -15.16 -0.99 -31.41
C LYS A 92 -16.08 -2.06 -31.99
N LEU A 93 -16.61 -2.97 -31.17
CA LEU A 93 -17.58 -3.97 -31.61
C LEU A 93 -18.83 -3.28 -32.19
N ASN A 94 -19.37 -2.28 -31.49
CA ASN A 94 -20.54 -1.52 -31.94
C ASN A 94 -20.27 -0.77 -33.24
N GLU A 95 -19.09 -0.15 -33.39
CA GLU A 95 -18.68 0.49 -34.64
C GLU A 95 -18.66 -0.51 -35.80
N GLN A 96 -18.11 -1.71 -35.60
CA GLN A 96 -18.08 -2.74 -36.65
C GLN A 96 -19.49 -3.16 -37.09
N ILE A 97 -20.42 -3.26 -36.13
CA ILE A 97 -21.82 -3.63 -36.35
C ILE A 97 -22.55 -2.54 -37.12
N LEU A 98 -22.47 -1.29 -36.66
CA LEU A 98 -23.15 -0.15 -37.26
C LEU A 98 -22.66 0.12 -38.70
N ASN A 99 -21.39 -0.16 -38.97
CA ASN A 99 -20.81 -0.02 -40.30
C ASN A 99 -21.02 -1.26 -41.19
N GLU A 100 -21.74 -2.28 -40.71
CA GLU A 100 -21.94 -3.56 -41.41
C GLU A 100 -20.63 -4.24 -41.86
N SER A 101 -19.54 -3.91 -41.17
CA SER A 101 -18.16 -4.32 -41.50
C SER A 101 -17.71 -5.59 -40.77
N TYR A 102 -18.66 -6.28 -40.12
CA TYR A 102 -18.37 -7.42 -39.27
C TYR A 102 -18.29 -8.72 -40.08
N THR A 103 -17.23 -9.49 -39.84
CA THR A 103 -17.08 -10.88 -40.32
C THR A 103 -17.06 -11.82 -39.12
N THR A 104 -17.30 -13.11 -39.35
CA THR A 104 -17.16 -14.14 -38.31
C THR A 104 -15.81 -14.07 -37.59
N GLU A 105 -14.72 -13.83 -38.32
CA GLU A 105 -13.37 -13.76 -37.74
C GLU A 105 -13.18 -12.50 -36.88
N VAL A 106 -13.73 -11.37 -37.33
CA VAL A 106 -13.72 -10.12 -36.57
C VAL A 106 -14.50 -10.29 -35.27
N LEU A 107 -15.69 -10.88 -35.31
CA LEU A 107 -16.51 -11.10 -34.11
C LEU A 107 -15.85 -12.05 -33.12
N LYS A 108 -15.29 -13.18 -33.60
CA LYS A 108 -14.50 -14.10 -32.76
C LYS A 108 -13.32 -13.40 -32.09
N THR A 109 -12.64 -12.50 -32.79
CA THR A 109 -11.54 -11.72 -32.23
C THR A 109 -12.00 -10.88 -31.04
N TYR A 110 -13.19 -10.28 -31.07
CA TYR A 110 -13.72 -9.52 -29.93
C TYR A 110 -14.10 -10.43 -28.76
N VAL A 111 -14.66 -11.62 -29.02
CA VAL A 111 -14.93 -12.64 -27.98
C VAL A 111 -13.64 -13.05 -27.27
N LEU A 112 -12.58 -13.36 -28.01
CA LEU A 112 -11.30 -13.74 -27.44
C LEU A 112 -10.68 -12.60 -26.62
N LYS A 113 -10.73 -11.36 -27.14
CA LYS A 113 -10.24 -10.17 -26.41
C LYS A 113 -10.98 -9.94 -25.11
N ILE A 114 -12.30 -10.09 -25.06
CA ILE A 114 -13.02 -9.93 -23.80
C ILE A 114 -12.66 -11.05 -22.83
N GLN A 115 -12.55 -12.29 -23.28
CA GLN A 115 -12.15 -13.43 -22.44
C GLN A 115 -10.78 -13.22 -21.80
N GLU A 116 -9.80 -12.79 -22.59
CA GLU A 116 -8.47 -12.45 -22.09
C GLU A 116 -8.54 -11.38 -20.99
N LYS A 117 -9.34 -10.33 -21.20
CA LYS A 117 -9.52 -9.26 -20.21
C LYS A 117 -10.24 -9.73 -18.96
N VAL A 118 -11.28 -10.53 -19.08
CA VAL A 118 -12.01 -11.09 -17.93
C VAL A 118 -11.12 -12.03 -17.13
N ALA A 119 -10.35 -12.91 -17.78
CA ALA A 119 -9.40 -13.80 -17.12
C ALA A 119 -8.27 -13.01 -16.43
N PHE A 120 -7.78 -11.93 -17.03
CA PHE A 120 -6.78 -11.09 -16.38
C PHE A 120 -7.36 -10.35 -15.16
N LEU A 121 -8.56 -9.77 -15.31
CA LEU A 121 -9.24 -9.04 -14.23
C LEU A 121 -9.61 -9.96 -13.07
N SER A 122 -9.92 -11.25 -13.31
CA SER A 122 -10.19 -12.22 -12.25
C SER A 122 -8.97 -12.54 -11.40
N LEU A 123 -7.76 -12.48 -11.97
CA LEU A 123 -6.51 -12.59 -11.22
C LEU A 123 -6.16 -11.30 -10.47
N LEU A 124 -6.61 -10.15 -10.98
CA LEU A 124 -6.31 -8.84 -10.40
C LEU A 124 -7.22 -8.49 -9.22
N LEU A 125 -8.48 -8.93 -9.25
CA LEU A 125 -9.50 -8.60 -8.27
C LEU A 125 -9.47 -9.55 -7.05
N ASN A 126 -9.80 -9.02 -5.87
CA ASN A 126 -9.84 -9.79 -4.64
C ASN A 126 -11.14 -10.62 -4.55
N PRO A 127 -11.09 -11.96 -4.58
CA PRO A 127 -12.30 -12.80 -4.59
C PRO A 127 -13.04 -12.83 -3.24
N THR A 128 -12.50 -12.24 -2.18
CA THR A 128 -13.16 -12.21 -0.86
C THR A 128 -13.89 -10.90 -0.58
N GLU A 129 -13.73 -9.87 -1.42
CA GLU A 129 -14.37 -8.57 -1.23
C GLU A 129 -15.64 -8.47 -2.08
N GLU A 130 -16.77 -8.17 -1.44
CA GLU A 130 -18.11 -8.11 -2.06
C GLU A 130 -18.11 -7.32 -3.37
N HIS A 131 -17.57 -6.10 -3.35
CA HIS A 131 -17.59 -5.24 -4.53
C HIS A 131 -16.74 -5.78 -5.69
N HIS A 132 -15.68 -6.53 -5.39
CA HIS A 132 -14.86 -7.18 -6.40
C HIS A 132 -15.58 -8.39 -6.99
N ILE A 133 -16.28 -9.17 -6.17
CA ILE A 133 -17.14 -10.27 -6.63
C ILE A 133 -18.22 -9.75 -7.58
N ASP A 134 -18.90 -8.66 -7.21
CA ASP A 134 -19.92 -8.03 -8.07
C ASP A 134 -19.33 -7.62 -9.42
N LEU A 135 -18.12 -7.04 -9.43
CA LEU A 135 -17.45 -6.65 -10.67
C LEU A 135 -17.13 -7.87 -11.53
N LEU A 136 -16.70 -8.98 -10.94
CA LEU A 136 -16.44 -10.23 -11.65
C LEU A 136 -17.70 -10.78 -12.29
N LEU A 137 -18.81 -10.83 -11.57
CA LEU A 137 -20.09 -11.30 -12.09
C LEU A 137 -20.55 -10.45 -13.28
N LEU A 138 -20.37 -9.13 -13.21
CA LEU A 138 -20.69 -8.22 -14.32
C LEU A 138 -19.78 -8.43 -15.54
N LEU A 139 -18.50 -8.72 -15.32
CA LEU A 139 -17.53 -9.02 -16.38
C LEU A 139 -17.86 -10.36 -17.08
N GLU A 140 -18.24 -11.38 -16.32
CA GLU A 140 -18.72 -12.67 -16.85
C GLU A 140 -20.04 -12.51 -17.61
N GLU A 141 -20.96 -11.67 -17.09
CA GLU A 141 -22.20 -11.31 -17.80
C GLU A 141 -21.90 -10.64 -19.13
N MET A 142 -20.91 -9.73 -19.19
CA MET A 142 -20.48 -9.08 -20.42
C MET A 142 -19.88 -10.09 -21.41
N GLU A 143 -19.00 -10.99 -20.96
CA GLU A 143 -18.44 -12.04 -21.82
C GLU A 143 -19.53 -12.90 -22.44
N ARG A 144 -20.46 -13.38 -21.60
CA ARG A 144 -21.62 -14.17 -22.05
C ARG A 144 -22.48 -13.40 -23.04
N THR A 145 -22.70 -12.11 -22.81
CA THR A 145 -23.46 -11.25 -23.72
C THR A 145 -22.77 -11.13 -25.07
N ILE A 146 -21.45 -10.87 -25.13
CA ILE A 146 -20.71 -10.84 -26.41
C ILE A 146 -20.81 -12.18 -27.12
N ARG A 147 -20.63 -13.29 -26.38
CA ARG A 147 -20.66 -14.63 -26.96
C ARG A 147 -22.02 -14.95 -27.58
N ASN A 148 -23.10 -14.80 -26.81
CA ASN A 148 -24.46 -15.06 -27.29
C ASN A 148 -24.79 -14.16 -28.49
N TYR A 149 -24.39 -12.89 -28.40
CA TYR A 149 -24.61 -11.94 -29.48
C TYR A 149 -23.82 -12.28 -30.76
N ASN A 150 -22.60 -12.79 -30.63
CA ASN A 150 -21.84 -13.29 -31.77
C ASN A 150 -22.57 -14.49 -32.42
N ASP A 151 -23.05 -15.43 -31.62
CA ASP A 151 -23.81 -16.59 -32.13
C ASP A 151 -25.10 -16.13 -32.85
N GLU A 152 -25.83 -15.17 -32.29
CA GLU A 152 -27.01 -14.56 -32.91
C GLU A 152 -26.68 -13.79 -34.20
N LEU A 153 -25.61 -13.00 -34.23
CA LEU A 153 -25.16 -12.30 -35.44
C LEU A 153 -24.72 -13.26 -36.53
N LEU A 154 -24.07 -14.37 -36.19
CA LEU A 154 -23.70 -15.40 -37.15
C LEU A 154 -24.94 -16.05 -37.76
N LEU A 155 -25.97 -16.31 -36.94
CA LEU A 155 -27.27 -16.75 -37.43
C LEU A 155 -27.93 -15.69 -38.33
N TYR A 156 -27.89 -14.41 -37.95
CA TYR A 156 -28.41 -13.28 -38.73
C TYR A 156 -27.75 -13.20 -40.11
N ILE A 157 -26.41 -13.24 -40.19
CA ILE A 157 -25.65 -13.27 -41.44
C ILE A 157 -26.12 -14.42 -42.33
N SER A 158 -26.41 -15.57 -41.72
CA SER A 158 -26.83 -16.77 -42.46
C SER A 158 -28.32 -16.78 -42.88
N GLN A 159 -29.20 -16.04 -42.18
CA GLN A 159 -30.67 -16.18 -42.32
C GLN A 159 -31.45 -14.88 -42.64
N LYS A 160 -30.81 -13.70 -42.72
CA LYS A 160 -31.47 -12.41 -43.05
C LYS A 160 -32.72 -12.07 -42.20
N ASN A 161 -32.67 -12.28 -40.87
CA ASN A 161 -33.74 -11.84 -39.96
C ASN A 161 -33.65 -10.34 -39.62
N THR A 162 -34.51 -9.83 -38.73
CA THR A 162 -34.83 -8.39 -38.56
C THR A 162 -33.87 -7.57 -37.66
N VAL A 163 -33.67 -6.29 -38.00
CA VAL A 163 -32.82 -5.26 -37.34
C VAL A 163 -33.13 -5.04 -35.84
N ASN A 164 -34.32 -5.42 -35.36
CA ASN A 164 -34.78 -5.09 -34.01
C ASN A 164 -34.03 -5.86 -32.90
N ASP A 165 -33.55 -7.07 -33.19
CA ASP A 165 -32.84 -7.90 -32.20
C ASP A 165 -31.43 -7.37 -31.91
N ILE A 166 -30.79 -6.78 -32.92
CA ILE A 166 -29.47 -6.16 -32.81
C ILE A 166 -29.50 -4.97 -31.83
N ASN A 167 -30.51 -4.11 -31.93
CA ASN A 167 -30.63 -2.93 -31.07
C ASN A 167 -30.84 -3.31 -29.59
N ASN A 168 -31.61 -4.37 -29.32
CA ASN A 168 -31.84 -4.83 -27.95
C ASN A 168 -30.56 -5.39 -27.32
N ALA A 169 -29.78 -6.17 -28.07
CA ALA A 169 -28.49 -6.66 -27.60
C ALA A 169 -27.49 -5.51 -27.34
N LEU A 170 -27.42 -4.51 -28.22
CA LEU A 170 -26.58 -3.32 -28.03
C LEU A 170 -26.97 -2.54 -26.76
N ASN A 171 -28.27 -2.39 -26.49
CA ASN A 171 -28.76 -1.72 -25.28
C ASN A 171 -28.44 -2.50 -23.99
N ASN A 172 -28.56 -3.83 -24.01
CA ASN A 172 -28.15 -4.68 -22.89
C ASN A 172 -26.66 -4.53 -22.60
N PHE A 173 -25.87 -4.44 -23.67
CA PHE A 173 -24.44 -4.21 -23.59
C PHE A 173 -24.10 -2.91 -22.84
N ASP A 174 -24.80 -1.83 -23.17
CA ASP A 174 -24.57 -0.50 -22.58
C ASP A 174 -24.92 -0.45 -21.10
N ASN A 175 -25.99 -1.15 -20.73
CA ASN A 175 -26.38 -1.31 -19.35
C ASN A 175 -25.30 -2.05 -18.55
N THR A 176 -24.76 -3.16 -19.08
CA THR A 176 -23.71 -3.93 -18.43
C THR A 176 -22.42 -3.13 -18.30
N VAL A 177 -21.98 -2.44 -19.35
CA VAL A 177 -20.79 -1.56 -19.29
C VAL A 177 -20.96 -0.46 -18.24
N THR A 178 -22.14 0.16 -18.17
CA THR A 178 -22.43 1.19 -17.17
C THR A 178 -22.33 0.63 -15.75
N LYS A 179 -22.85 -0.58 -15.52
CA LYS A 179 -22.73 -1.27 -14.22
C LYS A 179 -21.27 -1.57 -13.88
N ILE A 180 -20.50 -2.12 -14.84
CA ILE A 180 -19.05 -2.39 -14.68
C ILE A 180 -18.31 -1.12 -14.27
N GLN A 181 -18.55 0.00 -14.97
CA GLN A 181 -17.89 1.28 -14.67
C GLN A 181 -18.24 1.76 -13.26
N LYS A 182 -19.51 1.72 -12.87
CA LYS A 182 -19.95 2.11 -11.52
C LYS A 182 -19.28 1.24 -10.45
N GLN A 183 -19.25 -0.06 -10.66
CA GLN A 183 -18.66 -1.00 -9.70
C GLN A 183 -17.15 -0.81 -9.59
N ALA A 184 -16.46 -0.65 -10.72
CA ALA A 184 -15.04 -0.32 -10.74
C ALA A 184 -14.75 1.00 -10.01
N GLN A 185 -15.59 2.03 -10.18
CA GLN A 185 -15.42 3.30 -9.47
C GLN A 185 -15.55 3.16 -7.94
N ILE A 186 -16.45 2.30 -7.47
CA ILE A 186 -16.59 2.01 -6.04
C ILE A 186 -15.30 1.39 -5.51
N ILE A 187 -14.79 0.35 -6.17
CA ILE A 187 -13.52 -0.31 -5.81
C ILE A 187 -12.37 0.70 -5.81
N LEU A 188 -12.20 1.44 -6.91
CA LEU A 188 -11.12 2.42 -7.06
C LEU A 188 -11.17 3.49 -5.96
N LYS A 189 -12.36 3.93 -5.53
CA LYS A 189 -12.53 4.90 -4.45
C LYS A 189 -12.15 4.32 -3.10
N THR A 190 -12.60 3.09 -2.80
CA THR A 190 -12.24 2.37 -1.57
C THR A 190 -10.73 2.17 -1.47
N GLU A 191 -10.12 1.71 -2.55
CA GLU A 191 -8.68 1.47 -2.64
C GLU A 191 -7.87 2.75 -2.55
N TRP A 192 -8.35 3.84 -3.14
CA TRP A 192 -7.74 5.16 -3.00
C TRP A 192 -7.77 5.68 -1.56
N ASN A 193 -8.83 5.37 -0.80
CA ASN A 193 -8.88 5.71 0.62
C ASN A 193 -7.87 4.88 1.43
N ARG A 194 -7.74 3.58 1.15
CA ARG A 194 -6.70 2.71 1.77
C ARG A 194 -5.29 3.26 1.52
N VAL A 195 -5.00 3.71 0.28
CA VAL A 195 -3.73 4.39 -0.07
C VAL A 195 -3.47 5.62 0.81
N LYS A 196 -4.49 6.46 1.05
CA LYS A 196 -4.37 7.67 1.87
C LYS A 196 -4.17 7.36 3.36
N GLU A 197 -4.80 6.29 3.82
CA GLU A 197 -4.72 5.84 5.21
C GLU A 197 -3.42 5.06 5.48
N GLY A 198 -2.69 4.65 4.43
CA GLY A 198 -1.46 3.87 4.56
C GLY A 198 -1.72 2.41 4.91
N ILE A 199 -2.88 1.88 4.51
CA ILE A 199 -3.35 0.51 4.78
C ILE A 199 -3.26 -0.34 3.50
#